data_AF-A0A349YNP7-F1
#
_entry.id   AF-A0A349YNP7-F1
#
_cell.length_a   1.000
_cell.length_b   1.000
_cell.length_c   1.000
_cell.angle_alpha   90.00
_cell.angle_beta   90.00
_cell.angle_gamma   90.00
#
_symmetry.space_group_name_H-M   'P 1'
#
loop_
_entity.id
_entity.type
_entity.pdbx_description
1 polymer ?
#
loop_
_entity_poly.entity_id
_entity_poly.type
_entity_poly.pdbx_seq_one_letter_code
_entity_poly.pdbx_strand_id
1 'polypeptide(L)'
;MVKQLCKNCGAIFFDKKQSTCPVCNIPLMEVSFFTGRKIDNLGGESRNKYIEEIIGHKLDPVLVQKQKEYFKKSYEESKEILQKRIRKSEESRINEYQQKYLAEHNIHCPYCNSSNVTKIGIVNR
;
A
#
# COMPACT_ATOMS: atom_id res chain seq x y z
N MET A 1 10.14 4.83 10.71
CA MET A 1 9.87 5.12 12.13
C MET A 1 8.40 5.33 12.38
N VAL A 2 7.92 4.75 13.48
CA VAL A 2 6.55 4.91 13.97
C VAL A 2 6.33 6.37 14.38
N LYS A 3 5.18 6.93 13.99
CA LYS A 3 4.79 8.31 14.30
C LYS A 3 3.56 8.40 15.20
N GLN A 4 2.69 7.39 15.13
CA GLN A 4 1.48 7.32 15.93
C GLN A 4 1.29 5.94 16.55
N LEU A 5 0.68 5.92 17.73
CA LEU A 5 0.37 4.73 18.52
C LEU A 5 -1.09 4.84 18.99
N CYS A 6 -1.82 3.73 19.03
CA CYS A 6 -3.10 3.68 19.72
C CYS A 6 -2.89 3.33 21.20
N LYS A 7 -3.39 4.17 22.11
CA LYS A 7 -3.28 3.89 23.55
C LYS A 7 -4.05 2.64 23.96
N ASN A 8 -5.20 2.35 23.35
CA ASN A 8 -6.07 1.25 23.75
C ASN A 8 -5.60 -0.12 23.22
N CYS A 9 -5.27 -0.19 21.92
CA CYS A 9 -4.90 -1.47 21.32
C CYS A 9 -3.39 -1.62 21.07
N GLY A 10 -2.59 -0.55 21.16
CA GLY A 10 -1.16 -0.64 20.86
C GLY A 10 -0.82 -0.66 19.36
N ALA A 11 -1.80 -0.44 18.47
CA ALA A 11 -1.55 -0.37 17.03
C ALA A 11 -0.60 0.77 16.68
N ILE A 12 0.39 0.50 15.82
CA ILE A 12 1.42 1.46 15.41
C ILE A 12 1.22 1.91 13.97
N PHE A 13 1.51 3.18 13.69
CA PHE A 13 1.38 3.77 12.36
C PHE A 13 2.61 4.61 12.01
N PHE A 14 3.03 4.55 10.75
CA PHE A 14 4.22 5.23 10.22
C PHE A 14 3.93 6.61 9.62
N ASP A 15 2.65 6.89 9.37
CA ASP A 15 2.14 8.13 8.79
C ASP A 15 1.22 8.83 9.78
N LYS A 16 1.06 10.15 9.63
CA LYS A 16 0.14 10.98 10.42
C LYS A 16 -1.21 11.21 9.72
N LYS A 17 -1.59 10.33 8.80
CA LYS A 17 -2.77 10.51 7.95
C LYS A 17 -4.09 10.27 8.69
N GLN A 18 -4.05 9.52 9.78
CA GLN A 18 -5.23 9.09 10.52
C GLN A 18 -5.22 9.77 11.89
N SER A 19 -6.36 10.33 12.30
CA SER A 19 -6.55 10.88 13.65
C SER A 19 -7.07 9.83 14.63
N THR A 20 -7.82 8.84 14.13
CA THR A 20 -8.43 7.75 14.89
C THR A 20 -7.84 6.41 14.50
N CYS A 21 -7.80 5.50 15.47
CA CYS A 21 -7.32 4.15 15.25
C CYS A 21 -8.37 3.35 14.47
N PRO A 22 -8.07 2.82 13.28
CA PRO A 22 -9.02 2.06 12.47
C PRO A 22 -9.41 0.70 13.10
N VAL A 23 -8.70 0.25 14.14
CA VAL A 23 -8.97 -1.04 14.80
C VAL A 23 -9.99 -0.91 15.93
N CYS A 24 -9.90 0.17 16.73
CA CYS A 24 -10.74 0.36 17.91
C CYS A 24 -11.44 1.72 17.98
N ASN A 25 -11.29 2.54 16.94
CA ASN A 25 -11.93 3.84 16.75
C ASN A 25 -11.62 4.89 17.86
N ILE A 26 -10.48 4.75 18.54
CA ILE A 26 -10.00 5.68 19.58
C ILE A 26 -8.93 6.61 18.99
N PRO A 27 -8.83 7.88 19.43
CA PRO A 27 -7.78 8.78 18.99
C PRO A 27 -6.37 8.20 19.10
N LEU A 28 -5.56 8.44 18.06
CA LEU A 28 -4.15 8.07 18.05
C LEU A 28 -3.34 9.10 18.82
N MET A 29 -2.38 8.63 19.61
CA MET A 29 -1.37 9.50 20.20
C MET A 29 -0.17 9.62 19.27
N GLU A 30 0.41 10.82 19.19
CA GLU A 30 1.72 10.98 18.57
C GLU A 30 2.81 10.45 19.49
N VAL A 31 3.82 9.82 18.90
CA VAL A 31 5.01 9.37 19.61
C VAL A 31 6.21 10.23 19.26
N SER A 32 7.10 10.44 20.23
CA SER A 32 8.37 11.14 20.00
C SER A 32 9.25 10.41 18.99
N PHE A 33 10.18 11.11 18.36
CA PHE A 33 11.14 10.52 17.42
C PHE A 33 11.88 9.32 18.01
N PHE A 34 12.39 9.44 19.24
CA PHE A 34 13.14 8.38 19.92
C PHE A 34 12.28 7.18 20.26
N THR A 35 11.06 7.42 20.77
CA THR A 35 10.09 6.36 21.04
C THR A 35 9.74 5.62 19.75
N GLY A 36 9.43 6.36 18.69
CA GLY A 36 9.08 5.82 17.38
C GLY A 36 10.19 4.98 16.76
N ARG A 37 11.44 5.45 16.85
CA ARG A 37 12.63 4.72 16.39
C ARG A 37 12.87 3.45 17.21
N LYS A 38 12.68 3.50 18.53
CA LYS A 38 12.84 2.33 19.39
C LYS A 38 11.79 1.26 19.07
N ILE A 39 10.53 1.63 18.90
CA ILE A 39 9.45 0.70 18.49
C ILE A 39 9.78 0.04 17.15
N ASP A 40 10.26 0.82 16.16
CA ASP A 40 10.62 0.35 14.82
C ASP A 40 11.72 -0.73 14.87
N ASN A 41 12.71 -0.53 15.75
CA ASN A 41 13.84 -1.45 15.92
C ASN A 41 13.52 -2.69 16.78
N LEU A 42 12.45 -2.65 17.59
CA LEU A 42 12.03 -3.79 18.39
C LEU A 42 11.18 -4.74 17.54
N GLY A 43 11.30 -6.04 17.75
CA GLY A 43 10.49 -7.07 17.08
C GLY A 43 9.62 -7.86 18.07
N GLY A 44 8.52 -8.44 17.57
CA GLY A 44 7.72 -9.43 18.29
C GLY A 44 7.29 -9.01 19.70
N GLU A 45 7.54 -9.88 20.68
CA GLU A 45 7.15 -9.67 22.07
C GLU A 45 7.84 -8.48 22.74
N SER A 46 9.12 -8.22 22.41
CA SER A 46 9.85 -7.09 22.98
C SER A 46 9.21 -5.76 22.59
N ARG A 47 8.67 -5.67 21.38
CA ARG A 47 7.89 -4.51 20.94
C ARG A 47 6.60 -4.37 21.74
N ASN A 48 5.87 -5.46 21.92
CA ASN A 48 4.61 -5.45 22.68
C ASN A 48 4.84 -5.01 24.13
N LYS A 49 5.84 -5.56 24.83
CA LYS A 49 6.19 -5.14 26.21
C LYS A 49 6.52 -3.65 26.28
N TYR A 50 7.30 -3.15 25.34
CA TYR A 50 7.64 -1.73 25.31
C TYR A 50 6.41 -0.84 25.02
N ILE A 51 5.48 -1.31 24.20
CA ILE A 51 4.19 -0.62 23.98
C ILE A 51 3.35 -0.63 25.26
N GLU A 52 3.27 -1.76 25.98
CA GLU A 52 2.58 -1.88 27.28
C GLU A 52 3.14 -0.90 28.31
N GLU A 53 4.46 -0.72 28.37
CA GLU A 53 5.11 0.29 29.22
C GLU A 53 4.69 1.72 28.87
N ILE A 54 4.53 2.03 27.57
CA ILE A 54 4.12 3.37 27.11
C ILE A 54 2.65 3.66 27.40
N ILE A 55 1.77 2.67 27.19
CA ILE A 55 0.31 2.85 27.33
C ILE A 55 -0.17 2.62 28.78
N GLY A 56 0.65 1.98 29.62
CA GLY A 56 0.38 1.78 31.04
C GLY A 56 -0.57 0.60 31.33
N HIS A 57 -0.82 -0.27 30.37
CA HIS A 57 -1.64 -1.47 30.56
C HIS A 57 -1.22 -2.60 29.62
N LYS A 58 -1.65 -3.82 29.94
CA LYS A 58 -1.42 -5.00 29.09
C LYS A 58 -2.26 -4.93 27.82
N LEU A 59 -1.71 -5.44 26.73
CA LEU A 59 -2.45 -5.54 25.47
C LEU A 59 -3.49 -6.65 25.56
N ASP A 60 -4.75 -6.30 25.24
CA ASP A 60 -5.82 -7.28 25.13
C ASP A 60 -5.55 -8.22 23.94
N PRO A 61 -5.45 -9.55 24.16
CA PRO A 61 -5.24 -10.53 23.09
C PRO A 61 -6.25 -10.41 21.95
N VAL A 62 -7.51 -10.07 22.23
CA VAL A 62 -8.57 -9.90 21.23
C VAL A 62 -8.26 -8.70 20.34
N LEU A 63 -7.84 -7.57 20.94
CA LEU A 63 -7.45 -6.38 20.17
C LEU A 63 -6.15 -6.61 19.40
N VAL A 64 -5.20 -7.36 19.95
CA VAL A 64 -3.97 -7.76 19.25
C VAL A 64 -4.30 -8.58 18.00
N GLN A 65 -5.26 -9.50 18.11
CA GLN A 65 -5.70 -10.28 16.96
C GLN A 65 -6.37 -9.40 15.89
N LYS A 66 -7.28 -8.49 16.29
CA LYS A 66 -7.90 -7.53 15.36
C LYS A 66 -6.88 -6.64 14.65
N GLN A 67 -5.82 -6.24 15.34
CA GLN A 67 -4.72 -5.48 14.72
C GLN A 67 -4.02 -6.28 13.62
N LYS A 68 -3.67 -7.54 13.91
CA LYS A 68 -3.02 -8.43 12.94
C LYS A 68 -3.87 -8.57 11.69
N GLU A 69 -5.18 -8.76 11.84
CA GLU A 69 -6.14 -8.85 10.75
C GLU A 69 -6.21 -7.55 9.94
N TYR A 70 -6.32 -6.41 10.62
CA TYR A 70 -6.32 -5.10 9.97
C TYR A 70 -5.04 -4.87 9.14
N PHE A 71 -3.86 -5.08 9.73
CA PHE A 71 -2.59 -4.86 9.03
C PHE A 71 -2.37 -5.86 7.89
N LYS A 72 -2.79 -7.11 8.07
CA LYS A 72 -2.75 -8.12 7.00
C LYS A 72 -3.60 -7.67 5.80
N LYS A 73 -4.84 -7.26 6.04
CA LYS A 73 -5.74 -6.77 4.99
C LYS A 73 -5.17 -5.53 4.28
N SER A 74 -4.68 -4.55 5.05
CA SER A 74 -4.09 -3.33 4.49
C SER A 74 -2.85 -3.61 3.64
N TYR A 75 -2.03 -4.60 4.03
CA TYR A 75 -0.89 -5.05 3.25
C TYR A 75 -1.30 -5.73 1.94
N GLU A 76 -2.31 -6.61 1.99
CA GLU A 76 -2.86 -7.28 0.81
C GLU A 76 -3.43 -6.26 -0.19
N GLU A 77 -4.24 -5.31 0.27
CA GLU A 77 -4.78 -4.21 -0.55
C GLU A 77 -3.65 -3.39 -1.21
N SER A 78 -2.62 -3.04 -0.43
CA SER A 78 -1.46 -2.30 -0.94
C SER A 78 -0.70 -3.07 -2.01
N LYS A 79 -0.55 -4.38 -1.83
CA LYS A 79 0.10 -5.29 -2.79
C LYS A 79 -0.69 -5.37 -4.10
N GLU A 80 -2.01 -5.50 -4.03
CA GLU A 80 -2.86 -5.52 -5.22
C GLU A 80 -2.79 -4.19 -6.00
N ILE A 81 -2.82 -3.07 -5.29
CA ILE A 81 -2.69 -1.74 -5.89
C ILE A 81 -1.34 -1.61 -6.61
N LEU A 82 -0.25 -2.09 -6.00
CA LEU A 82 1.07 -2.06 -6.60
C LEU A 82 1.13 -2.94 -7.87
N GLN A 83 0.59 -4.16 -7.81
CA GLN A 83 0.54 -5.07 -8.96
C GLN A 83 -0.26 -4.47 -10.13
N LYS A 84 -1.41 -3.84 -9.85
CA LYS A 84 -2.21 -3.13 -10.88
C LYS A 84 -1.43 -1.98 -11.50
N ARG A 85 -0.63 -1.24 -10.73
CA ARG A 85 0.22 -0.16 -11.26
C ARG A 85 1.35 -0.70 -12.14
N ILE A 86 2.02 -1.78 -11.71
CA ILE A 86 3.09 -2.42 -12.49
C ILE A 86 2.54 -2.89 -13.84
N ARG A 87 1.41 -3.63 -13.83
CA ARG A 87 0.78 -4.13 -15.05
C ARG A 87 0.41 -3.00 -16.03
N LYS A 88 -0.22 -1.93 -15.53
CA LYS A 88 -0.55 -0.75 -16.37
C LYS A 88 0.70 -0.10 -16.97
N SER A 89 1.79 -0.05 -16.20
CA SER A 89 3.06 0.50 -16.67
C SER A 89 3.68 -0.38 -17.76
N GLU A 90 3.62 -1.71 -17.63
CA GLU A 90 4.10 -2.65 -18.64
C GLU A 90 3.28 -2.58 -19.92
N GLU A 91 1.95 -2.58 -19.81
CA GLU A 91 1.03 -2.41 -20.94
C GLU A 91 1.32 -1.10 -21.69
N SER A 92 1.58 0.00 -20.96
CA SER A 92 1.94 1.29 -21.57
C SER A 92 3.26 1.23 -22.32
N ARG A 93 4.29 0.56 -21.77
CA ARG A 93 5.58 0.38 -22.43
C ARG A 93 5.48 -0.46 -23.70
N ILE A 94 4.70 -1.54 -23.66
CA ILE A 94 4.46 -2.40 -24.84
C ILE A 94 3.76 -1.60 -25.93
N ASN A 95 2.71 -0.86 -25.58
CA ASN A 95 1.98 -0.01 -26.52
C ASN A 95 2.90 1.06 -27.15
N GLU A 96 3.74 1.72 -26.35
CA GLU A 96 4.69 2.71 -26.86
C GLU A 96 5.70 2.09 -27.84
N TYR A 97 6.26 0.93 -27.49
CA TYR A 97 7.17 0.19 -28.38
C TYR A 97 6.49 -0.20 -29.69
N GLN A 98 5.28 -0.76 -29.63
CA GLN A 98 4.51 -1.12 -30.83
C GLN A 98 4.19 0.10 -31.70
N GLN A 99 3.82 1.24 -31.08
CA GLN A 99 3.59 2.49 -31.80
C GLN A 99 4.83 2.99 -32.53
N LYS A 100 6.01 2.98 -31.87
CA LYS A 100 7.27 3.34 -32.51
C LYS A 100 7.59 2.42 -33.68
N TYR A 101 7.46 1.10 -33.49
CA TYR A 101 7.68 0.13 -34.55
C TYR A 101 6.78 0.35 -35.77
N LEU A 102 5.47 0.56 -35.57
CA LEU A 102 4.55 0.83 -36.68
C LEU A 102 4.88 2.14 -37.41
N ALA A 103 5.28 3.18 -36.68
CA ALA A 103 5.67 4.46 -37.26
C ALA A 103 6.97 4.34 -38.08
N GLU A 104 7.99 3.65 -37.56
CA GLU A 104 9.26 3.42 -38.27
C GLU A 104 9.07 2.59 -39.54
N HIS A 105 8.14 1.63 -39.52
CA HIS A 105 7.86 0.77 -40.66
C HIS A 105 6.70 1.25 -41.56
N ASN A 106 6.16 2.46 -41.33
CA ASN A 106 5.00 3.03 -42.07
C ASN A 106 3.81 2.06 -42.20
N ILE A 107 3.55 1.28 -41.15
CA ILE A 107 2.45 0.30 -41.14
C ILE A 107 1.17 1.03 -40.72
N HIS A 108 0.20 1.08 -41.62
CA HIS A 108 -1.10 1.74 -41.41
C HIS A 108 -2.26 0.74 -41.49
N CYS A 109 -3.33 1.01 -40.73
CA CYS A 109 -4.58 0.28 -40.91
C CYS A 109 -5.13 0.51 -42.31
N PRO A 110 -5.40 -0.53 -43.12
CA PRO A 110 -5.90 -0.37 -44.48
C PRO A 110 -7.32 0.23 -44.54
N TYR A 111 -8.07 0.23 -43.42
CA TYR A 111 -9.45 0.71 -43.35
C TYR A 111 -9.59 2.15 -42.84
N CYS A 112 -8.74 2.59 -41.92
CA CYS A 112 -8.83 3.93 -41.30
C CYS A 112 -7.52 4.74 -41.37
N ASN A 113 -6.50 4.19 -42.04
CA ASN A 113 -5.16 4.76 -42.22
C ASN A 113 -4.43 5.16 -40.91
N SER A 114 -4.94 4.71 -39.76
CA SER A 114 -4.38 4.99 -38.44
C SER A 114 -3.14 4.13 -38.18
N SER A 115 -2.10 4.72 -37.60
CA SER A 115 -0.93 4.03 -37.03
C SER A 115 -1.14 3.60 -35.57
N ASN A 116 -2.27 3.99 -34.94
CA ASN A 116 -2.58 3.64 -33.56
C ASN A 116 -3.09 2.20 -33.40
N VAL A 117 -2.32 1.33 -32.72
CA VAL A 117 -2.60 -0.11 -32.49
C VAL A 117 -3.96 -0.37 -31.87
N THR A 118 -4.45 0.50 -30.98
CA THR A 118 -5.75 0.33 -30.34
C THR A 118 -6.91 0.46 -31.33
N LYS A 119 -6.70 1.15 -32.46
CA LYS A 119 -7.67 1.25 -33.57
C LYS A 119 -7.48 0.17 -34.63
N ILE A 120 -6.31 -0.48 -34.68
CA ILE A 120 -6.02 -1.59 -35.62
C ILE A 120 -6.56 -2.92 -35.07
N GLY A 121 -6.58 -3.09 -33.74
CA GLY A 121 -7.00 -4.33 -33.08
C GLY A 121 -8.51 -4.64 -33.01
N ILE A 122 -9.39 -3.82 -33.62
CA ILE A 122 -10.87 -4.00 -33.56
C ILE A 122 -11.46 -4.49 -34.90
N VAL A 123 -10.66 -5.07 -35.79
CA VAL A 123 -11.21 -5.76 -36.96
C VAL A 123 -11.29 -7.26 -36.64
N ASN A 124 -12.23 -7.63 -35.78
CA ASN A 124 -12.65 -9.03 -35.69
C ASN A 124 -13.31 -9.40 -37.02
N ARG A 125 -12.77 -10.44 -37.65
CA ARG A 125 -13.34 -11.08 -38.84
C ARG A 125 -14.50 -11.98 -38.47
#